data_AF-A0A3E0QIV7-F1
#
_entry.id   AF-A0A3E0QIV7-F1
#
_cell.length_a   1.000
_cell.length_b   1.000
_cell.length_c   1.000
_cell.angle_alpha   90.00
_cell.angle_beta   90.00
_cell.angle_gamma   90.00
#
_symmetry.space_group_name_H-M   'P 1'
#
loop_
_entity.id
_entity.type
_entity.pdbx_description
1 polymer ?
#
loop_
_entity_poly.entity_id
_entity_poly.type
_entity_poly.pdbx_seq_one_letter_code
_entity_poly.pdbx_strand_id
1 'polypeptide(L)'
;MKRLHDTELLSEVPELIFLNLDDSDESYSARNFMSDFSELSDFIRNKCKLILLSGSRNDDLKHEMLLQPSVVRFLDTPLDAYQLREFIV
;
A
#
# COMPACT_ATOMS: atom_id res chain seq x y z
N MET A 1 -9.43 26.46 31.90
CA MET A 1 -8.68 25.19 31.98
C MET A 1 -8.99 24.37 30.73
N LYS A 2 -8.06 24.32 29.76
CA LYS A 2 -8.21 23.52 28.53
C LYS A 2 -8.01 22.04 28.88
N ARG A 3 -9.00 21.21 28.55
CA ARG A 3 -8.88 19.75 28.63
C ARG A 3 -8.10 19.29 27.39
N LEU A 4 -6.86 18.85 27.60
CA LEU A 4 -6.09 18.04 26.66
C LEU A 4 -6.51 16.58 26.87
N HIS A 5 -7.61 16.15 26.25
CA HIS A 5 -7.94 14.74 26.16
C HIS A 5 -8.21 14.44 24.68
N ASP A 6 -7.60 13.34 24.23
CA ASP A 6 -7.66 12.73 22.91
C ASP A 6 -6.51 13.08 21.95
N THR A 7 -5.27 12.96 22.42
CA THR A 7 -4.19 12.45 21.56
C THR A 7 -4.29 10.92 21.52
N GLU A 8 -4.91 10.36 20.49
CA GLU A 8 -4.72 8.94 20.16
C GLU A 8 -3.21 8.73 19.94
N LEU A 9 -2.63 7.71 20.58
CA LEU A 9 -1.29 7.28 20.20
C LEU A 9 -1.35 6.92 18.70
N LEU A 10 -0.43 7.46 17.90
CA LEU A 10 -0.13 7.01 16.52
C LEU A 10 0.42 5.57 16.53
N SER A 11 -0.19 4.65 17.27
CA SER A 11 0.43 3.39 17.67
C SER A 11 0.69 2.47 16.49
N GLU A 12 -0.06 2.51 15.39
CA GLU A 12 0.12 1.50 14.36
C GLU A 12 -0.04 2.06 12.95
N VAL A 13 0.87 2.97 12.55
CA VAL A 13 1.18 3.10 11.12
C VAL A 13 1.62 1.71 10.63
N PRO A 14 0.90 1.10 9.67
CA PRO A 14 1.21 -0.23 9.19
C PRO A 14 2.60 -0.24 8.53
N GLU A 15 3.32 -1.34 8.71
CA GLU A 15 4.62 -1.54 8.07
C GLU A 15 4.45 -1.98 6.61
N LEU A 16 3.34 -2.64 6.30
CA LEU A 16 3.09 -3.26 5.01
C LEU A 16 1.62 -3.19 4.61
N ILE A 17 1.35 -2.80 3.37
CA ILE A 17 0.01 -2.82 2.76
C ILE A 17 0.10 -3.61 1.45
N PHE A 18 -0.86 -4.51 1.25
CA PHE A 18 -1.08 -5.19 -0.02
C PHE A 18 -2.14 -4.42 -0.80
N LEU A 19 -1.75 -3.86 -1.95
CA LEU A 19 -2.63 -3.07 -2.82
C LEU A 19 -2.98 -3.89 -4.07
N ASN A 20 -4.26 -4.21 -4.24
CA ASN A 20 -4.75 -4.89 -5.43
C ASN A 20 -4.96 -3.88 -6.58
N LEU A 21 -4.26 -4.07 -7.69
CA LEU A 21 -4.39 -3.22 -8.89
C LEU A 21 -5.60 -3.58 -9.73
N ASP A 22 -6.11 -4.81 -9.59
CA ASP A 22 -7.25 -5.29 -10.37
C ASP A 22 -8.58 -5.07 -9.64
N ASP A 23 -8.59 -4.29 -8.55
CA ASP A 23 -9.82 -3.97 -7.85
C ASP A 23 -10.74 -3.16 -8.78
N SER A 24 -11.95 -3.68 -8.96
CA SER A 24 -12.96 -3.09 -9.87
C SER A 24 -13.82 -2.03 -9.18
N ASP A 25 -13.61 -1.77 -7.89
CA ASP A 25 -14.31 -0.67 -7.20
C ASP A 25 -13.70 0.68 -7.60
N GLU A 26 -14.41 1.42 -8.46
CA GLU A 26 -14.01 2.76 -8.91
C GLU A 26 -13.84 3.76 -7.75
N SER A 27 -14.52 3.52 -6.62
CA SER A 27 -14.42 4.34 -5.41
C SER A 27 -13.05 4.20 -4.73
N TYR A 28 -12.37 3.07 -4.95
CA TYR A 28 -11.07 2.72 -4.37
C TYR A 28 -10.12 2.19 -5.44
N SER A 29 -9.92 2.97 -6.51
CA SER A 29 -8.89 2.62 -7.50
C SER A 29 -7.48 2.72 -6.89
N ALA A 30 -6.58 1.83 -7.32
CA ALA A 30 -5.17 1.87 -6.91
C ALA A 30 -4.50 3.22 -7.21
N ARG A 31 -4.90 3.91 -8.29
CA ARG A 31 -4.42 5.25 -8.63
C ARG A 31 -4.83 6.28 -7.58
N ASN A 32 -6.10 6.26 -7.15
CA ASN A 32 -6.60 7.18 -6.14
C ASN A 32 -5.90 6.92 -4.79
N PHE A 33 -5.79 5.65 -4.39
CA PHE A 33 -5.05 5.29 -3.17
C PHE A 33 -3.62 5.83 -3.21
N MET A 34 -2.91 5.68 -4.34
CA MET A 34 -1.53 6.14 -4.46
C MET A 34 -1.42 7.66 -4.45
N SER A 35 -2.39 8.37 -5.03
CA SER A 35 -2.50 9.83 -4.90
C SER A 35 -2.63 10.23 -3.44
N ASP A 36 -3.61 9.68 -2.73
CA ASP A 36 -3.87 10.00 -1.32
C ASP A 36 -2.69 9.62 -0.42
N PHE A 37 -2.09 8.45 -0.66
CA PHE A 37 -0.90 7.99 0.06
C PHE A 37 0.30 8.92 -0.16
N SER A 38 0.45 9.48 -1.37
CA SER A 38 1.50 10.43 -1.67
C SER A 38 1.34 11.77 -0.95
N GLU A 39 0.16 12.09 -0.42
CA GLU A 39 -0.08 13.30 0.37
C GLU A 39 0.19 13.11 1.87
N LEU A 40 0.35 11.87 2.33
CA LEU A 40 0.65 11.56 3.74
C LEU A 40 2.03 12.05 4.16
N SER A 41 2.25 12.23 5.47
CA SER A 41 3.57 12.67 5.97
C SER A 41 4.71 11.73 5.55
N ASP A 42 5.92 12.28 5.41
CA ASP A 42 7.15 11.49 5.17
C ASP A 42 7.33 10.37 6.19
N PHE A 43 6.96 10.61 7.45
CA PHE A 43 7.01 9.59 8.50
C PHE A 43 6.19 8.35 8.12
N ILE A 44 4.96 8.54 7.64
CA ILE A 44 4.07 7.44 7.25
C ILE A 44 4.61 6.75 5.99
N ARG A 45 4.95 7.52 4.95
CA ARG A 45 5.44 6.97 3.67
C ARG A 45 6.75 6.20 3.83
N ASN A 46 7.63 6.63 4.74
CA ASN A 46 8.89 5.95 4.99
C ASN A 46 8.68 4.65 5.79
N LYS A 47 7.75 4.64 6.74
CA LYS A 47 7.45 3.47 7.58
C LYS A 47 6.61 2.41 6.86
N CYS A 48 5.64 2.81 6.04
CA CYS A 48 4.72 1.92 5.37
C CYS A 48 5.22 1.53 3.98
N LYS A 49 5.39 0.22 3.73
CA LYS A 49 5.74 -0.34 2.43
C LYS A 49 4.51 -0.89 1.70
N LEU A 50 4.53 -0.81 0.38
CA LEU A 50 3.43 -1.25 -0.48
C LEU A 50 3.88 -2.45 -1.31
N ILE A 51 3.02 -3.47 -1.36
CA ILE A 51 3.15 -4.61 -2.27
C ILE A 51 1.97 -4.55 -3.23
N LEU A 52 2.27 -4.54 -4.52
CA LEU A 52 1.25 -4.53 -5.55
C LEU A 52 0.83 -5.96 -5.90
N LEU A 53 -0.47 -6.19 -6.01
CA LEU A 53 -1.06 -7.46 -6.45
C LEU A 53 -1.78 -7.22 -7.76
N SER A 54 -1.56 -8.08 -8.76
CA SER A 54 -2.36 -8.08 -9.98
C SER A 54 -2.28 -9.45 -10.66
N GLY A 55 -3.40 -9.95 -11.16
CA GLY A 55 -3.49 -11.05 -12.12
C GLY A 55 -3.70 -10.56 -13.57
N SER A 56 -3.90 -9.26 -13.79
CA SER A 56 -4.01 -8.66 -15.12
C SER A 56 -2.66 -8.22 -15.68
N ARG A 57 -2.49 -8.26 -17.00
CA ARG A 57 -1.29 -7.77 -17.70
C ARG A 57 -1.36 -6.27 -17.98
N ASN A 58 -1.76 -5.46 -16.99
CA ASN A 58 -1.73 -4.01 -17.14
C ASN A 58 -0.31 -3.49 -16.88
N ASP A 59 0.59 -3.72 -17.84
CA ASP A 59 2.02 -3.43 -17.73
C ASP A 59 2.29 -1.92 -17.54
N ASP A 60 1.44 -1.06 -18.09
CA ASP A 60 1.58 0.40 -17.96
C ASP A 60 1.32 0.86 -16.53
N LEU A 61 0.20 0.44 -15.93
CA LEU A 61 -0.11 0.76 -14.54
C LEU A 61 0.95 0.18 -13.59
N LYS A 62 1.38 -1.06 -13.84
CA LYS A 62 2.46 -1.69 -13.08
C LYS A 62 3.75 -0.89 -13.14
N HIS A 63 4.15 -0.45 -14.33
CA HIS A 63 5.37 0.33 -14.52
C HIS A 63 5.29 1.68 -13.79
N GLU A 64 4.16 2.38 -13.92
CA GLU A 64 3.91 3.64 -13.22
C GLU A 64 4.01 3.49 -11.70
N MET A 65 3.40 2.44 -11.13
CA MET A 65 3.36 2.24 -9.68
C MET A 65 4.72 1.78 -9.12
N LEU A 66 5.53 1.06 -9.90
CA LEU A 66 6.88 0.65 -9.49
C LEU A 66 7.86 1.83 -9.36
N LEU A 67 7.55 3.00 -9.92
CA LEU A 67 8.37 4.21 -9.75
C LEU A 67 8.21 4.84 -8.35
N GLN A 68 7.21 4.41 -7.58
CA GLN A 68 6.88 4.98 -6.28
C GLN A 68 7.83 4.41 -5.21
N PRO A 69 8.55 5.25 -4.42
CA PRO A 69 9.56 4.77 -3.47
C PRO A 69 9.02 3.84 -2.36
N SER A 70 7.73 3.93 -2.09
CA SER A 70 7.07 3.12 -1.05
C SER A 70 6.69 1.73 -1.55
N VAL A 71 6.68 1.52 -2.87
CA VAL A 71 6.42 0.22 -3.50
C VAL A 71 7.70 -0.61 -3.48
N VAL A 72 7.66 -1.75 -2.79
CA VAL A 72 8.84 -2.60 -2.60
C VAL A 72 8.81 -3.87 -3.45
N ARG A 73 7.62 -4.30 -3.87
CA ARG A 73 7.46 -5.52 -4.65
C ARG A 73 6.13 -5.56 -5.39
N PHE A 74 6.10 -6.39 -6.42
CA PHE A 74 4.91 -6.77 -7.15
C PHE A 74 4.74 -8.29 -7.09
N LEU A 75 3.51 -8.77 -6.91
CA LEU A 75 3.16 -10.19 -6.92
C LEU A 75 2.07 -10.45 -7.97
N ASP A 76 2.35 -11.38 -8.88
CA ASP A 76 1.37 -11.89 -9.83
C ASP A 76 0.39 -12.81 -9.11
N THR A 77 -0.91 -12.55 -9.26
CA THR A 77 -1.97 -13.40 -8.70
C THR A 77 -2.39 -14.50 -9.71
N PRO A 78 -2.89 -15.67 -9.26
CA PRO A 78 -3.19 -16.05 -7.87
C PRO A 78 -1.92 -16.27 -7.02
N LEU A 79 -1.97 -15.82 -5.76
CA LEU A 79 -0.86 -16.00 -4.82
C LEU A 79 -0.87 -17.42 -4.26
N ASP A 80 0.30 -18.03 -4.17
CA ASP A 80 0.49 -19.28 -3.42
C ASP A 80 1.06 -19.02 -2.01
N ALA A 81 0.92 -20.03 -1.14
CA ALA A 81 1.37 -19.95 0.25
C ALA A 81 2.90 -19.81 0.38
N TYR A 82 3.67 -20.17 -0.65
CA TYR A 82 5.13 -20.01 -0.66
C TYR A 82 5.50 -18.54 -0.90
N GLN A 83 4.85 -17.89 -1.87
CA GLN A 83 5.01 -16.46 -2.14
C GLN A 83 4.66 -15.60 -0.92
N LEU A 84 3.61 -15.97 -0.17
CA LEU A 84 3.20 -15.24 1.04
C LEU A 84 4.12 -15.49 2.25
N ARG A 85 4.75 -16.67 2.33
CA ARG A 85 5.65 -17.03 3.45
C ARG A 85 6.87 -16.12 3.56
N GLU A 86 7.30 -15.49 2.47
CA GLU A 86 8.40 -14.52 2.51
C GLU A 86 8.05 -13.24 3.28
N PHE A 87 6.79 -13.04 3.68
CA PHE A 87 6.31 -11.80 4.35
C PHE A 87 5.84 -12.00 5.79
N ILE A 88 5.65 -13.23 6.26
CA ILE A 88 5.28 -13.54 7.65
C ILE A 88 6.55 -14.00 8.36
N VAL A 89 7.26 -13.07 9.00
CA VAL A 89 8.41 -13.36 9.88
C VAL A 89 8.01 -13.13 11.32
#